data_AF-A0A6G9XT10-F1
#
_entry.id   AF-A0A6G9XT10-F1
#
_cell.length_a   1.000
_cell.length_b   1.000
_cell.length_c   1.000
_cell.angle_alpha   90.00
_cell.angle_beta   90.00
_cell.angle_gamma   90.00
#
_symmetry.space_group_name_H-M   'P 1'
#
loop_
_entity.id
_entity.type
_entity.pdbx_description
1 polymer ?
#
loop_
_entity_poly.entity_id
_entity_poly.type
_entity_poly.pdbx_seq_one_letter_code
_entity_poly.pdbx_strand_id
1 'polypeptide(L)'
;MRSLARLRDTKPMVLVMVGLAAALMVPSSASADLQSDIQNAVQEFLDVGRTAVPRAECGPGAAPENGMQGDVTAADRDSGRSTQGYRCNMSFVGGFAGRGAGITSTSFEHCAYMGSFFPGDLISEGRGVQVLDVSDPANPRPTGTLTEPAMLAGTWESLKVNTARKLLVGTGVPVGTGVGYLSVYDISDCAHPRLLNPGPGTNMLMPLPITTHEGGFSPDGNTYWASGIAPGFVSAVDLTDPANPRVIWQGLTGIEAHGFGISADGNRMYLSALGGFTVLDISAVQRRDPNPQVHHIGRVFWTDGWATQHSVPVTYDGKPYLYTVDEGGSGGVKLIDISDDTAPKVAAKIKLEINLPQNQDANIGSSMGGSAFAYESHYCAADRRDNPTALACGWISSGIRVFDIRDPRAIREIAYYNPPARTGQNLSLWNSPHALASIIGVPLMNTPSAARAVLEGQFNPLDALTPRTGKLAFGDVSTDWCFSPPEWRGSQLYVACSDNGFMVLQLDNDVYSPPADQESIVGS
;
A
#
# COMPACT_ATOMS: atom_id res chain seq x y z
N MET A 1 -29.10 60.40 32.64
CA MET A 1 -27.73 60.77 33.05
C MET A 1 -26.75 60.27 32.00
N ARG A 2 -25.61 60.96 31.88
CA ARG A 2 -24.62 60.95 30.79
C ARG A 2 -23.93 59.60 30.53
N SER A 3 -23.71 59.34 29.23
CA SER A 3 -22.46 58.95 28.54
C SER A 3 -21.48 58.00 29.22
N LEU A 4 -21.03 56.96 28.49
CA LEU A 4 -19.62 56.83 28.08
C LEU A 4 -19.40 55.72 27.03
N ALA A 5 -18.42 56.00 26.18
CA ALA A 5 -18.00 55.32 24.96
C ALA A 5 -17.30 53.96 25.18
N ARG A 6 -17.25 53.14 24.12
CA ARG A 6 -16.09 52.26 23.85
C ARG A 6 -15.73 52.25 22.36
N LEU A 7 -14.43 52.45 22.15
CA LEU A 7 -13.68 52.40 20.89
C LEU A 7 -13.44 50.96 20.41
N ARG A 8 -13.50 50.85 19.07
CA ARG A 8 -12.53 50.24 18.12
C ARG A 8 -12.35 48.72 17.97
N ASP A 9 -12.57 48.34 16.70
CA ASP A 9 -11.70 47.63 15.75
C ASP A 9 -11.13 46.26 16.12
N THR A 10 -11.56 45.24 15.37
CA THR A 10 -10.63 44.41 14.57
C THR A 10 -11.38 43.56 13.55
N LYS A 11 -10.74 43.41 12.38
CA LYS A 11 -10.96 42.48 11.24
C LYS A 11 -11.69 43.05 10.02
N PRO A 12 -10.91 43.36 8.97
CA PRO A 12 -11.15 42.74 7.67
C PRO A 12 -9.84 42.15 7.15
N MET A 13 -9.59 40.87 7.43
CA MET A 13 -8.47 40.13 6.85
C MET A 13 -8.86 38.66 6.61
N VAL A 14 -10.07 38.45 6.09
CA VAL A 14 -10.55 37.12 5.66
C VAL A 14 -11.14 37.14 4.24
N LEU A 15 -11.49 38.32 3.69
CA LEU A 15 -12.07 38.40 2.33
C LEU A 15 -11.08 38.59 1.18
N VAL A 16 -9.77 38.71 1.43
CA VAL A 16 -8.78 38.92 0.36
C VAL A 16 -8.13 37.60 -0.14
N MET A 17 -8.28 36.49 0.60
CA MET A 17 -7.72 35.19 0.19
C MET A 17 -8.63 34.36 -0.73
N VAL A 18 -9.91 34.73 -0.89
CA VAL A 18 -10.84 34.03 -1.79
C VAL A 18 -10.81 34.62 -3.21
N GLY A 19 -10.35 35.86 -3.37
CA GLY A 19 -10.32 36.55 -4.67
C GLY A 19 -9.11 36.23 -5.57
N LEU A 20 -7.99 35.75 -5.01
CA LEU A 20 -6.78 35.47 -5.80
C LEU A 20 -6.72 34.04 -6.38
N ALA A 21 -7.54 33.10 -5.88
CA ALA A 21 -7.61 31.74 -6.43
C ALA A 21 -8.42 31.69 -7.76
N ALA A 22 -9.26 32.68 -8.04
CA ALA A 22 -10.10 32.71 -9.23
C ALA A 22 -9.44 33.38 -10.45
N ALA A 23 -8.28 34.04 -10.29
CA ALA A 23 -7.64 34.82 -11.35
C ALA A 23 -6.44 34.12 -12.04
N LEU A 24 -6.05 32.92 -11.61
CA LEU A 24 -5.04 32.09 -12.26
C LEU A 24 -5.64 31.04 -13.22
N MET A 25 -6.97 31.01 -13.36
CA MET A 25 -7.69 30.15 -14.31
C MET A 25 -8.09 30.90 -15.58
N VAL A 26 -7.12 31.52 -16.26
CA VAL A 26 -7.34 31.97 -17.65
C VAL A 26 -6.62 30.97 -18.56
N PRO A 27 -7.33 30.06 -19.23
CA PRO A 27 -6.72 29.14 -20.18
C PRO A 27 -6.37 29.91 -21.45
N SER A 28 -5.08 30.12 -21.69
CA SER A 28 -4.58 30.46 -23.02
C SER A 28 -4.57 29.19 -23.88
N SER A 29 -5.65 29.03 -24.65
CA SER A 29 -5.71 28.42 -25.99
C SER A 29 -4.95 27.10 -26.23
N ALA A 30 -5.64 25.99 -26.00
CA ALA A 30 -5.73 24.88 -26.95
C ALA A 30 -7.12 24.27 -26.81
N SER A 31 -7.96 24.45 -27.82
CA SER A 31 -9.31 23.90 -27.87
C SER A 31 -9.22 22.38 -28.05
N ALA A 32 -9.17 21.64 -26.94
CA ALA A 32 -9.58 20.24 -26.90
C ALA A 32 -10.90 20.20 -26.12
N ASP A 33 -11.92 19.67 -26.76
CA ASP A 33 -13.27 19.55 -26.21
C ASP A 33 -13.26 18.51 -25.08
N LEU A 34 -12.78 18.90 -23.89
CA LEU A 34 -12.63 18.04 -22.71
C LEU A 34 -13.96 17.43 -22.23
N GLN A 35 -15.08 18.01 -22.64
CA GLN A 35 -16.39 17.68 -22.10
C GLN A 35 -17.04 16.47 -22.79
N SER A 36 -16.70 16.18 -24.05
CA SER A 36 -17.31 15.07 -24.80
C SER A 36 -16.61 13.72 -24.62
N ASP A 37 -15.28 13.70 -24.42
CA ASP A 37 -14.52 12.46 -24.20
C ASP A 37 -14.66 11.90 -22.77
N ILE A 38 -14.94 12.74 -21.77
CA ILE A 38 -14.98 12.31 -20.35
C ILE A 38 -16.31 11.66 -19.97
N GLN A 39 -17.46 12.13 -20.51
CA GLN A 39 -18.77 11.64 -20.06
C GLN A 39 -19.08 10.19 -20.46
N ASN A 40 -18.46 9.68 -21.53
CA ASN A 40 -18.66 8.30 -21.98
C ASN A 40 -17.53 7.34 -21.53
N ALA A 41 -16.42 7.85 -20.98
CA ALA A 41 -15.24 7.08 -20.61
C ALA A 41 -15.09 6.79 -19.11
N VAL A 42 -15.96 7.40 -18.27
CA VAL A 42 -15.94 7.19 -16.82
C VAL A 42 -17.04 6.21 -16.43
N GLN A 43 -16.65 5.06 -15.89
CA GLN A 43 -17.59 4.15 -15.23
C GLN A 43 -17.61 4.42 -13.73
N GLU A 44 -18.80 4.62 -13.19
CA GLU A 44 -19.02 4.75 -11.75
C GLU A 44 -19.58 3.45 -11.18
N PHE A 45 -18.97 3.00 -10.09
CA PHE A 45 -19.38 1.81 -9.37
C PHE A 45 -19.75 2.18 -7.94
N LEU A 46 -21.05 2.28 -7.68
CA LEU A 46 -21.61 2.76 -6.41
C LEU A 46 -21.99 1.63 -5.45
N ASP A 47 -21.88 0.37 -5.87
CA ASP A 47 -22.20 -0.77 -5.01
C ASP A 47 -21.15 -0.92 -3.90
N VAL A 48 -21.63 -1.19 -2.69
CA VAL A 48 -20.83 -1.34 -1.47
C VAL A 48 -20.87 -2.80 -1.04
N GLY A 49 -19.70 -3.41 -0.85
CA GLY A 49 -19.59 -4.82 -0.47
C GLY A 49 -20.20 -5.03 0.92
N ARG A 50 -21.24 -5.87 0.99
CA ARG A 50 -21.98 -6.22 2.21
C ARG A 50 -21.80 -7.67 2.65
N THR A 51 -21.04 -8.44 1.89
CA THR A 51 -20.76 -9.85 2.14
C THR A 51 -19.26 -10.00 2.32
N ALA A 52 -18.87 -10.64 3.42
CA ALA A 52 -17.49 -11.06 3.63
C ALA A 52 -17.22 -12.37 2.89
N VAL A 53 -15.96 -12.61 2.55
CA VAL A 53 -15.56 -13.95 2.08
C VAL A 53 -15.69 -14.96 3.22
N PRO A 54 -15.98 -16.24 2.93
CA PRO A 54 -16.03 -17.27 3.97
C PRO A 54 -14.75 -17.32 4.80
N ARG A 55 -14.90 -17.54 6.11
CA ARG A 55 -13.80 -17.70 7.06
C ARG A 55 -12.96 -18.94 6.72
N ALA A 56 -11.67 -18.89 7.05
CA ALA A 56 -10.82 -20.07 7.00
C ALA A 56 -11.22 -21.14 8.03
N GLU A 57 -11.14 -22.41 7.63
CA GLU A 57 -11.29 -23.55 8.53
C GLU A 57 -9.94 -23.87 9.19
N CYS A 58 -9.78 -23.52 10.47
CA CYS A 58 -8.49 -23.64 11.15
C CYS A 58 -8.18 -25.08 11.58
N GLY A 59 -7.06 -25.60 11.09
CA GLY A 59 -6.55 -26.92 11.46
C GLY A 59 -5.80 -26.97 12.80
N PRO A 60 -5.19 -28.11 13.14
CA PRO A 60 -4.44 -28.30 14.37
C PRO A 60 -3.34 -27.25 14.60
N GLY A 61 -3.11 -26.87 15.86
CA GLY A 61 -2.08 -25.88 16.24
C GLY A 61 -2.47 -24.42 16.03
N ALA A 62 -3.69 -24.16 15.54
CA ALA A 62 -4.25 -22.83 15.38
C ALA A 62 -4.46 -22.10 16.72
N ALA A 63 -4.38 -20.77 16.66
CA ALA A 63 -4.77 -19.85 17.72
C ALA A 63 -5.71 -18.81 17.07
N PRO A 64 -6.97 -19.19 16.79
CA PRO A 64 -7.86 -18.39 15.96
C PRO A 64 -8.23 -17.06 16.64
N GLU A 65 -8.67 -16.11 15.81
CA GLU A 65 -9.30 -14.87 16.28
C GLU A 65 -10.51 -15.18 17.17
N ASN A 66 -10.65 -14.46 18.28
CA ASN A 66 -11.68 -14.74 19.28
C ASN A 66 -13.09 -14.23 18.90
N GLY A 67 -13.22 -13.48 17.81
CA GLY A 67 -14.44 -12.76 17.45
C GLY A 67 -14.78 -12.83 15.96
N MET A 68 -14.96 -11.65 15.37
CA MET A 68 -15.23 -11.50 13.95
C MET A 68 -13.95 -11.72 13.14
N GLN A 69 -14.13 -12.22 11.91
CA GLN A 69 -13.04 -12.36 10.95
C GLN A 69 -12.37 -10.99 10.72
N GLY A 70 -11.06 -10.92 10.97
CA GLY A 70 -10.27 -9.70 10.81
C GLY A 70 -10.12 -8.86 12.08
N ASP A 71 -10.89 -9.11 13.14
CA ASP A 71 -10.85 -8.24 14.32
C ASP A 71 -9.84 -8.71 15.37
N VAL A 72 -8.98 -7.77 15.81
CA VAL A 72 -8.28 -7.86 17.10
C VAL A 72 -9.07 -7.01 18.09
N THR A 73 -9.98 -7.68 18.80
CA THR A 73 -11.00 -7.01 19.61
C THR A 73 -10.41 -6.01 20.63
N ALA A 74 -11.16 -4.96 20.96
CA ALA A 74 -10.80 -4.03 22.04
C ALA A 74 -10.43 -4.76 23.35
N ALA A 75 -11.19 -5.81 23.70
CA ALA A 75 -10.95 -6.62 24.89
C ALA A 75 -9.63 -7.39 24.84
N ASP A 76 -9.26 -7.94 23.67
CA ASP A 76 -7.99 -8.63 23.51
C ASP A 76 -6.79 -7.68 23.55
N ARG A 77 -6.94 -6.48 22.97
CA ARG A 77 -5.93 -5.42 23.03
C ARG A 77 -5.71 -4.93 24.45
N ASP A 78 -6.79 -4.72 25.21
CA ASP A 78 -6.73 -4.18 26.58
C ASP A 78 -6.30 -5.23 27.61
N SER A 79 -6.67 -6.49 27.44
CA SER A 79 -6.22 -7.60 28.31
C SER A 79 -4.78 -8.04 28.03
N GLY A 80 -4.21 -7.63 26.89
CA GLY A 80 -2.92 -8.07 26.41
C GLY A 80 -2.95 -9.42 25.70
N ARG A 81 -4.13 -10.03 25.46
CA ARG A 81 -4.26 -11.26 24.65
C ARG A 81 -3.66 -11.09 23.25
N SER A 82 -3.73 -9.89 22.66
CA SER A 82 -3.14 -9.62 21.34
C SER A 82 -1.61 -9.79 21.29
N THR A 83 -0.92 -9.74 22.44
CA THR A 83 0.54 -9.99 22.53
C THR A 83 0.94 -11.44 22.30
N GLN A 84 -0.02 -12.35 22.14
CA GLN A 84 0.24 -13.75 21.78
C GLN A 84 0.05 -14.02 20.28
N GLY A 85 -0.49 -13.05 19.54
CA GLY A 85 -0.83 -13.20 18.12
C GLY A 85 -2.03 -14.12 17.87
N TYR A 86 -2.35 -14.29 16.59
CA TYR A 86 -3.42 -15.15 16.10
C TYR A 86 -2.97 -15.86 14.84
N ARG A 87 -3.39 -17.11 14.64
CA ARG A 87 -3.01 -17.87 13.45
C ARG A 87 -4.00 -18.97 13.11
N CYS A 88 -4.15 -19.20 11.82
CA CYS A 88 -5.00 -20.23 11.23
C CYS A 88 -4.32 -20.76 9.98
N ASN A 89 -4.00 -22.06 9.95
CA ASN A 89 -3.28 -22.73 8.85
C ASN A 89 -1.99 -22.04 8.40
N MET A 90 -1.35 -21.31 9.32
CA MET A 90 -0.09 -20.63 9.08
C MET A 90 0.73 -20.58 10.35
N SER A 91 2.05 -20.77 10.24
CA SER A 91 2.99 -20.74 11.36
C SER A 91 4.17 -19.82 11.05
N PHE A 92 4.83 -19.37 12.12
CA PHE A 92 6.05 -18.57 12.03
C PHE A 92 7.26 -19.50 11.95
N VAL A 93 8.11 -19.30 10.93
CA VAL A 93 9.35 -20.07 10.74
C VAL A 93 10.53 -19.34 11.37
N GLY A 94 10.68 -18.06 11.04
CA GLY A 94 11.79 -17.22 11.44
C GLY A 94 11.55 -15.79 11.01
N GLY A 95 12.40 -14.87 11.47
CA GLY A 95 12.21 -13.45 11.21
C GLY A 95 13.30 -12.59 11.80
N PHE A 96 13.29 -11.32 11.43
CA PHE A 96 14.16 -10.29 11.97
C PHE A 96 13.33 -9.06 12.32
N ALA A 97 13.03 -8.92 13.61
CA ALA A 97 12.21 -7.81 14.09
C ALA A 97 12.95 -6.46 14.09
N GLY A 98 14.27 -6.48 14.23
CA GLY A 98 15.10 -5.27 14.23
C GLY A 98 14.54 -4.16 15.12
N ARG A 99 14.28 -3.01 14.50
CA ARG A 99 13.63 -1.82 15.10
C ARG A 99 12.29 -1.52 14.42
N GLY A 100 11.62 -2.56 13.93
CA GLY A 100 10.49 -2.47 13.01
C GLY A 100 10.94 -2.44 11.54
N ALA A 101 9.96 -2.35 10.65
CA ALA A 101 10.15 -2.19 9.21
C ALA A 101 9.30 -1.01 8.70
N GLY A 102 9.74 -0.37 7.61
CA GLY A 102 8.94 0.62 6.91
C GLY A 102 7.68 0.02 6.26
N ILE A 103 6.96 0.84 5.51
CA ILE A 103 5.65 0.47 4.94
C ILE A 103 5.76 -0.79 4.06
N THR A 104 6.76 -0.87 3.19
CA THR A 104 6.94 -2.03 2.31
C THR A 104 8.29 -2.71 2.51
N SER A 105 8.33 -3.97 2.09
CA SER A 105 9.54 -4.76 1.91
C SER A 105 9.51 -5.42 0.55
N THR A 106 10.68 -5.75 0.02
CA THR A 106 10.84 -6.52 -1.21
C THR A 106 11.99 -7.50 -1.04
N SER A 107 12.16 -8.44 -1.96
CA SER A 107 13.09 -9.55 -1.82
C SER A 107 13.59 -10.01 -3.17
N PHE A 108 14.75 -10.66 -3.17
CA PHE A 108 15.40 -11.16 -4.36
C PHE A 108 16.32 -12.32 -3.99
N GLU A 109 16.24 -13.43 -4.73
CA GLU A 109 17.01 -14.65 -4.44
C GLU A 109 16.90 -15.01 -2.95
N HIS A 110 17.98 -15.10 -2.19
CA HIS A 110 17.93 -15.42 -0.76
C HIS A 110 17.95 -14.18 0.15
N CYS A 111 17.65 -12.99 -0.37
CA CYS A 111 17.72 -11.74 0.39
C CYS A 111 16.37 -11.03 0.51
N ALA A 112 16.23 -10.23 1.57
CA ALA A 112 15.09 -9.34 1.80
C ALA A 112 15.57 -7.93 2.14
N TYR A 113 14.83 -6.93 1.66
CA TYR A 113 15.13 -5.50 1.79
C TYR A 113 13.97 -4.81 2.49
N MET A 114 14.21 -4.34 3.72
CA MET A 114 13.19 -3.70 4.54
C MET A 114 13.18 -2.20 4.25
N GLY A 115 12.03 -1.68 3.82
CA GLY A 115 11.85 -0.25 3.65
C GLY A 115 12.19 0.52 4.92
N SER A 116 12.60 1.76 4.73
CA SER A 116 12.90 2.70 5.82
C SER A 116 11.76 3.67 6.03
N PHE A 117 11.69 4.27 7.22
CA PHE A 117 10.65 5.23 7.58
C PHE A 117 11.21 6.47 8.29
N PHE A 118 10.87 7.65 7.77
CA PHE A 118 11.26 8.94 8.34
C PHE A 118 10.27 9.38 9.44
N PRO A 119 10.72 10.07 10.50
CA PRO A 119 12.08 10.53 10.78
C PRO A 119 12.93 9.54 11.58
N GLY A 120 12.38 8.38 11.97
CA GLY A 120 13.06 7.47 12.87
C GLY A 120 14.36 6.89 12.31
N ASP A 121 14.47 6.86 10.98
CA ASP A 121 15.68 6.48 10.26
C ASP A 121 16.87 7.48 10.39
N LEU A 122 16.65 8.66 10.99
CA LEU A 122 17.69 9.66 11.22
C LEU A 122 18.34 9.60 12.63
N ILE A 123 17.75 8.88 13.57
CA ILE A 123 18.03 9.07 15.01
C ILE A 123 18.74 7.89 15.70
N SER A 124 19.00 6.76 15.02
CA SER A 124 19.53 5.55 15.67
C SER A 124 20.40 4.68 14.74
N GLU A 125 20.97 3.59 15.26
CA GLU A 125 21.62 2.51 14.51
C GLU A 125 20.62 1.77 13.60
N GLY A 126 21.11 1.20 12.48
CA GLY A 126 20.29 0.47 11.50
C GLY A 126 19.53 1.35 10.51
N ARG A 127 20.13 2.51 10.17
CA ARG A 127 19.56 3.53 9.27
C ARG A 127 19.48 3.04 7.83
N GLY A 128 18.52 3.57 7.09
CA GLY A 128 18.28 3.28 5.70
C GLY A 128 17.51 1.98 5.52
N VAL A 129 17.51 1.51 4.27
CA VAL A 129 16.93 0.21 3.94
C VAL A 129 17.82 -0.89 4.52
N GLN A 130 17.24 -1.79 5.31
CA GLN A 130 17.99 -2.90 5.90
C GLN A 130 18.05 -4.08 4.93
N VAL A 131 19.24 -4.65 4.76
CA VAL A 131 19.48 -5.82 3.91
C VAL A 131 19.63 -7.05 4.79
N LEU A 132 18.84 -8.07 4.50
CA LEU A 132 18.84 -9.34 5.22
C LEU A 132 19.25 -10.48 4.27
N ASP A 133 20.16 -11.33 4.72
CA ASP A 133 20.38 -12.66 4.18
C ASP A 133 19.41 -13.65 4.85
N VAL A 134 18.61 -14.30 4.02
CA VAL A 134 17.53 -15.24 4.36
C VAL A 134 17.82 -16.62 3.76
N SER A 135 19.10 -16.95 3.56
CA SER A 135 19.53 -18.30 3.13
C SER A 135 19.12 -19.40 4.13
N ASP A 136 19.00 -19.06 5.41
CA ASP A 136 18.31 -19.85 6.43
C ASP A 136 17.02 -19.13 6.85
N PRO A 137 15.84 -19.54 6.35
CA PRO A 137 14.58 -18.86 6.64
C PRO A 137 14.19 -18.87 8.13
N ALA A 138 14.72 -19.81 8.91
CA ALA A 138 14.49 -19.85 10.35
C ALA A 138 15.34 -18.83 11.12
N ASN A 139 16.46 -18.38 10.52
CA ASN A 139 17.39 -17.45 11.16
C ASN A 139 17.89 -16.36 10.17
N PRO A 140 17.02 -15.44 9.71
CA PRO A 140 17.45 -14.34 8.85
C PRO A 140 18.49 -13.46 9.54
N ARG A 141 19.50 -12.98 8.79
CA ARG A 141 20.62 -12.21 9.34
C ARG A 141 20.80 -10.88 8.60
N PRO A 142 20.97 -9.75 9.31
CA PRO A 142 21.30 -8.50 8.67
C PRO A 142 22.72 -8.56 8.09
N THR A 143 22.89 -8.09 6.85
CA THR A 143 24.18 -8.03 6.15
C THR A 143 24.70 -6.59 6.02
N GLY A 144 23.79 -5.62 6.00
CA GLY A 144 24.13 -4.20 5.92
C GLY A 144 22.90 -3.31 5.84
N THR A 145 23.14 -2.02 5.61
CA THR A 145 22.08 -1.06 5.33
C THR A 145 22.44 -0.15 4.17
N LEU A 146 21.44 0.30 3.42
CA LEU A 146 21.58 1.21 2.28
C LEU A 146 21.22 2.62 2.74
N THR A 147 22.19 3.53 2.73
CA THR A 147 22.06 4.84 3.40
C THR A 147 22.20 6.02 2.46
N GLU A 148 21.98 5.84 1.16
CA GLU A 148 21.91 6.97 0.24
C GLU A 148 20.70 7.87 0.56
N PRO A 149 20.69 9.15 0.13
CA PRO A 149 19.66 10.11 0.55
C PRO A 149 18.21 9.63 0.36
N ALA A 150 17.91 8.94 -0.74
CA ALA A 150 16.59 8.34 -0.97
C ALA A 150 16.24 7.28 0.08
N MET A 151 17.21 6.45 0.47
CA MET A 151 17.02 5.38 1.46
C MET A 151 16.93 5.93 2.88
N LEU A 152 17.61 7.04 3.20
CA LEU A 152 17.53 7.69 4.52
C LEU A 152 16.28 8.55 4.71
N ALA A 153 15.71 9.04 3.61
CA ALA A 153 14.52 9.86 3.64
C ALA A 153 13.24 9.05 3.91
N GLY A 154 13.33 7.73 4.12
CA GLY A 154 12.18 6.83 4.13
C GLY A 154 11.80 6.42 2.71
N THR A 155 11.61 5.14 2.45
CA THR A 155 11.24 4.67 1.09
C THR A 155 9.74 4.60 0.86
N TRP A 156 8.96 4.57 1.94
CA TRP A 156 7.50 4.43 1.88
C TRP A 156 7.13 3.21 0.98
N GLU A 157 6.23 3.30 0.00
CA GLU A 157 6.00 2.17 -0.93
C GLU A 157 6.91 2.12 -2.16
N SER A 158 7.90 3.01 -2.28
CA SER A 158 8.71 3.07 -3.52
C SER A 158 9.80 2.00 -3.66
N LEU A 159 10.12 1.23 -2.61
CA LEU A 159 11.23 0.27 -2.68
C LEU A 159 10.83 -1.00 -3.45
N LYS A 160 11.44 -1.23 -4.62
CA LYS A 160 11.07 -2.33 -5.53
C LYS A 160 12.28 -3.02 -6.18
N VAL A 161 12.08 -4.28 -6.55
CA VAL A 161 13.05 -5.12 -7.27
C VAL A 161 12.59 -5.38 -8.69
N ASN A 162 13.51 -5.29 -9.65
CA ASN A 162 13.37 -5.96 -10.94
C ASN A 162 14.30 -7.18 -10.98
N THR A 163 13.71 -8.37 -11.00
CA THR A 163 14.42 -9.65 -10.88
C THR A 163 15.29 -9.93 -12.11
N ALA A 164 14.79 -9.65 -13.32
CA ALA A 164 15.49 -9.91 -14.58
C ALA A 164 16.74 -9.04 -14.75
N ARG A 165 16.66 -7.76 -14.35
CA ARG A 165 17.79 -6.82 -14.40
C ARG A 165 18.65 -6.82 -13.14
N LYS A 166 18.23 -7.55 -12.10
CA LYS A 166 18.86 -7.56 -10.77
C LYS A 166 19.06 -6.14 -10.24
N LEU A 167 17.99 -5.35 -10.27
CA LEU A 167 17.98 -3.98 -9.77
C LEU A 167 17.09 -3.85 -8.54
N LEU A 168 17.56 -3.11 -7.55
CA LEU A 168 16.77 -2.59 -6.43
C LEU A 168 16.70 -1.07 -6.58
N VAL A 169 15.50 -0.50 -6.61
CA VAL A 169 15.28 0.95 -6.73
C VAL A 169 14.34 1.40 -5.64
N GLY A 170 14.61 2.57 -5.08
CA GLY A 170 13.64 3.28 -4.26
C GLY A 170 13.89 4.78 -4.29
N THR A 171 12.85 5.51 -3.90
CA THR A 171 12.84 6.97 -3.85
C THR A 171 12.66 7.46 -2.42
N GLY A 172 13.07 8.70 -2.14
CA GLY A 172 12.93 9.28 -0.80
C GLY A 172 11.57 9.92 -0.58
N VAL A 173 10.79 9.43 0.39
CA VAL A 173 9.40 9.80 0.71
C VAL A 173 9.25 10.06 2.22
N PRO A 174 9.70 11.22 2.72
CA PRO A 174 9.79 11.47 4.16
C PRO A 174 8.46 11.67 4.88
N VAL A 175 7.44 12.20 4.21
CA VAL A 175 6.17 12.57 4.86
C VAL A 175 4.97 12.21 3.97
N GLY A 176 4.94 10.96 3.51
CA GLY A 176 3.95 10.50 2.52
C GLY A 176 4.07 11.22 1.17
N THR A 177 5.12 11.99 0.94
CA THR A 177 5.45 12.53 -0.38
C THR A 177 6.93 12.88 -0.39
N GLY A 178 7.53 12.76 -1.56
CA GLY A 178 8.95 12.88 -1.80
C GLY A 178 9.24 13.63 -3.08
N VAL A 179 10.45 14.19 -3.15
CA VAL A 179 10.89 14.96 -4.32
C VAL A 179 12.32 14.62 -4.69
N GLY A 180 12.53 14.34 -5.97
CA GLY A 180 13.82 14.35 -6.64
C GLY A 180 14.89 13.33 -6.26
N TYR A 181 14.71 12.53 -5.21
CA TYR A 181 15.70 11.53 -4.79
C TYR A 181 15.32 10.12 -5.20
N LEU A 182 16.28 9.45 -5.84
CA LEU A 182 16.17 8.07 -6.33
C LEU A 182 17.56 7.41 -6.27
N SER A 183 17.62 6.20 -5.71
CA SER A 183 18.84 5.40 -5.70
C SER A 183 18.59 4.05 -6.38
N VAL A 184 19.52 3.66 -7.24
CA VAL A 184 19.50 2.44 -8.04
C VAL A 184 20.68 1.57 -7.61
N TYR A 185 20.40 0.33 -7.21
CA TYR A 185 21.41 -0.63 -6.80
C TYR A 185 21.40 -1.84 -7.71
N ASP A 186 22.59 -2.33 -8.05
CA ASP A 186 22.81 -3.69 -8.57
C ASP A 186 22.77 -4.67 -7.40
N ILE A 187 21.94 -5.70 -7.53
CA ILE A 187 21.74 -6.76 -6.53
C ILE A 187 22.15 -8.13 -7.05
N SER A 188 23.09 -8.17 -8.00
CA SER A 188 23.71 -9.42 -8.46
C SER A 188 24.35 -10.23 -7.32
N ASP A 189 24.89 -9.55 -6.31
CA ASP A 189 25.11 -10.08 -4.96
C ASP A 189 24.02 -9.47 -4.05
N CYS A 190 22.94 -10.21 -3.82
CA CYS A 190 21.75 -9.67 -3.15
C CYS A 190 22.04 -9.25 -1.70
N ALA A 191 23.04 -9.87 -1.06
CA ALA A 191 23.42 -9.59 0.32
C ALA A 191 24.24 -8.30 0.45
N HIS A 192 24.83 -7.82 -0.65
CA HIS A 192 25.67 -6.63 -0.70
C HIS A 192 25.32 -5.71 -1.89
N PRO A 193 24.14 -5.07 -1.89
CA PRO A 193 23.72 -4.19 -2.97
C PRO A 193 24.73 -3.08 -3.25
N ARG A 194 25.02 -2.85 -4.54
CA ARG A 194 26.00 -1.85 -4.98
C ARG A 194 25.32 -0.70 -5.71
N LEU A 195 25.50 0.52 -5.21
CA LEU A 195 24.96 1.72 -5.85
C LEU A 195 25.48 1.87 -7.29
N LEU A 196 24.58 2.19 -8.22
CA LEU A 196 24.88 2.42 -9.63
C LEU A 196 24.90 3.89 -10.01
N ASN A 197 24.05 4.73 -9.41
CA ASN A 197 23.85 6.14 -9.80
C ASN A 197 24.35 7.15 -8.75
N PRO A 198 25.65 7.25 -8.42
CA PRO A 198 26.13 8.21 -7.42
C PRO A 198 25.92 9.69 -7.82
N GLY A 199 25.55 9.97 -9.08
CA GLY A 199 25.23 11.30 -9.59
C GLY A 199 23.72 11.58 -9.63
N PRO A 200 23.07 11.57 -10.81
CA PRO A 200 21.65 11.93 -10.94
C PRO A 200 20.73 11.14 -10.01
N GLY A 201 19.89 11.85 -9.24
CA GLY A 201 18.93 11.28 -8.29
C GLY A 201 19.49 10.95 -6.90
N THR A 202 20.75 10.52 -6.79
CA THR A 202 21.37 10.21 -5.49
C THR A 202 22.12 11.41 -4.92
N ASN A 203 22.89 12.12 -5.75
CA ASN A 203 23.58 13.33 -5.33
C ASN A 203 22.56 14.43 -5.01
N MET A 204 22.63 14.97 -3.79
CA MET A 204 21.71 16.01 -3.33
C MET A 204 21.70 17.28 -4.20
N LEU A 205 22.76 17.51 -4.98
CA LEU A 205 22.88 18.64 -5.91
C LEU A 205 22.39 18.31 -7.32
N MET A 206 21.97 17.08 -7.59
CA MET A 206 21.49 16.60 -8.91
C MET A 206 20.15 15.85 -8.78
N PRO A 207 19.10 16.46 -8.19
CA PRO A 207 17.80 15.81 -8.06
C PRO A 207 17.19 15.55 -9.44
N LEU A 208 16.39 14.49 -9.54
CA LEU A 208 15.54 14.25 -10.70
C LEU A 208 14.27 15.11 -10.60
N PRO A 209 13.65 15.51 -11.73
CA PRO A 209 12.38 16.21 -11.70
C PRO A 209 11.22 15.23 -11.46
N ILE A 210 11.17 14.60 -10.28
CA ILE A 210 10.12 13.66 -9.88
C ILE A 210 9.46 14.10 -8.58
N THR A 211 8.15 13.87 -8.48
CA THR A 211 7.43 13.70 -7.21
C THR A 211 7.20 12.21 -7.01
N THR A 212 7.23 11.75 -5.77
CA THR A 212 7.15 10.32 -5.48
C THR A 212 6.47 10.02 -4.15
N HIS A 213 5.83 8.88 -4.08
CA HIS A 213 5.11 8.30 -2.95
C HIS A 213 5.28 6.79 -3.05
N GLU A 214 4.87 6.27 -4.22
CA GLU A 214 5.05 4.89 -4.62
C GLU A 214 5.90 4.83 -5.90
N GLY A 215 6.35 3.62 -6.25
CA GLY A 215 6.98 3.38 -7.52
C GLY A 215 7.10 1.90 -7.83
N GLY A 216 7.56 1.59 -9.04
CA GLY A 216 7.53 0.24 -9.60
C GLY A 216 8.13 0.20 -11.01
N PHE A 217 8.41 -1.00 -11.52
CA PHE A 217 9.10 -1.17 -12.81
C PHE A 217 8.13 -1.50 -13.95
N SER A 218 8.44 -1.01 -15.16
CA SER A 218 8.02 -1.72 -16.38
C SER A 218 8.61 -3.13 -16.40
N PRO A 219 7.93 -4.14 -16.99
CA PRO A 219 8.38 -5.54 -16.95
C PRO A 219 9.83 -5.78 -17.42
N ASP A 220 10.29 -5.02 -18.42
CA ASP A 220 11.66 -5.12 -18.96
C ASP A 220 12.76 -4.51 -18.07
N GLY A 221 12.36 -3.84 -16.98
CA GLY A 221 13.24 -3.16 -16.03
C GLY A 221 13.96 -1.93 -16.60
N ASN A 222 13.59 -1.47 -17.81
CA ASN A 222 14.19 -0.28 -18.40
C ASN A 222 13.54 1.01 -17.92
N THR A 223 12.31 0.96 -17.39
CA THR A 223 11.64 2.13 -16.80
C THR A 223 11.30 1.85 -15.35
N TYR A 224 11.66 2.79 -14.48
CA TYR A 224 11.10 2.88 -13.14
C TYR A 224 10.10 4.04 -13.11
N TRP A 225 8.89 3.76 -12.68
CA TRP A 225 7.81 4.72 -12.56
C TRP A 225 7.72 5.22 -11.12
N ALA A 226 7.64 6.53 -10.95
CA ALA A 226 7.42 7.17 -9.66
C ALA A 226 6.09 7.92 -9.71
N SER A 227 5.19 7.60 -8.80
CA SER A 227 3.87 8.22 -8.67
C SER A 227 3.82 9.07 -7.40
N GLY A 228 3.18 10.23 -7.48
CA GLY A 228 3.03 11.13 -6.35
C GLY A 228 1.56 11.40 -6.05
N ILE A 229 1.16 11.27 -4.79
CA ILE A 229 -0.23 11.48 -4.35
C ILE A 229 -0.67 12.94 -4.36
N ALA A 230 0.26 13.90 -4.42
CA ALA A 230 -0.06 15.33 -4.37
C ALA A 230 0.99 16.23 -5.05
N PRO A 231 0.63 16.95 -6.13
CA PRO A 231 -0.49 16.67 -7.03
C PRO A 231 -0.21 15.39 -7.83
N GLY A 232 -1.25 14.66 -8.26
CA GLY A 232 -1.23 13.34 -8.93
C GLY A 232 -0.34 13.16 -10.16
N PHE A 233 0.96 13.40 -10.02
CA PHE A 233 1.97 13.30 -11.06
C PHE A 233 2.53 11.89 -11.10
N VAL A 234 2.74 11.41 -12.32
CA VAL A 234 3.49 10.19 -12.60
C VAL A 234 4.69 10.54 -13.46
N SER A 235 5.84 9.96 -13.14
CA SER A 235 7.12 10.18 -13.84
C SER A 235 7.70 8.86 -14.31
N ALA A 236 8.11 8.79 -15.57
CA ALA A 236 8.87 7.68 -16.13
C ALA A 236 10.37 7.98 -16.05
N VAL A 237 11.10 7.23 -15.24
CA VAL A 237 12.56 7.30 -15.12
C VAL A 237 13.19 6.20 -15.98
N ASP A 238 13.96 6.60 -16.99
CA ASP A 238 14.71 5.70 -17.86
C ASP A 238 15.93 5.13 -17.11
N LEU A 239 15.97 3.80 -17.03
CA LEU A 239 17.02 2.96 -16.45
C LEU A 239 17.64 2.01 -17.50
N THR A 240 17.55 2.36 -18.79
CA THR A 240 18.32 1.66 -19.83
C THR A 240 19.81 1.66 -19.48
N ASP A 241 20.32 2.82 -19.02
CA ASP A 241 21.57 2.92 -18.27
C ASP A 241 21.27 3.29 -16.80
N PRO A 242 21.29 2.32 -15.88
CA PRO A 242 20.96 2.55 -14.47
C PRO A 242 21.97 3.44 -13.74
N ALA A 243 23.16 3.69 -14.30
CA ALA A 243 24.13 4.62 -13.71
C ALA A 243 23.79 6.09 -13.99
N ASN A 244 22.97 6.35 -15.01
CA ASN A 244 22.60 7.69 -15.46
C ASN A 244 21.06 7.82 -15.64
N PRO A 245 20.28 7.69 -14.55
CA PRO A 245 18.83 7.78 -14.63
C PRO A 245 18.38 9.16 -15.10
N ARG A 246 17.33 9.21 -15.92
CA ARG A 246 16.72 10.45 -16.41
C ARG A 246 15.22 10.32 -16.58
N VAL A 247 14.50 11.40 -16.35
CA VAL A 247 13.05 11.43 -16.59
C VAL A 247 12.80 11.59 -18.09
N ILE A 248 12.08 10.65 -18.70
CA ILE A 248 11.74 10.65 -20.14
C ILE A 248 10.28 10.99 -20.41
N TRP A 249 9.44 10.96 -19.38
CA TRP A 249 8.06 11.41 -19.43
C TRP A 249 7.59 11.81 -18.03
N GLN A 250 6.72 12.80 -17.95
CA GLN A 250 5.99 13.15 -16.73
C GLN A 250 4.63 13.73 -17.11
N GLY A 251 3.60 13.39 -16.36
CA GLY A 251 2.25 13.89 -16.60
C GLY A 251 1.41 13.90 -15.35
N LEU A 252 0.47 14.85 -15.31
CA LEU A 252 -0.59 14.89 -14.30
C LEU A 252 -1.71 13.96 -14.76
N THR A 253 -1.98 12.91 -13.99
CA THR A 253 -2.94 11.85 -14.36
C THR A 253 -4.25 11.93 -13.56
N GLY A 254 -4.29 12.78 -12.54
CA GLY A 254 -5.46 13.02 -11.69
C GLY A 254 -5.14 13.94 -10.51
N ILE A 255 -6.07 14.01 -9.56
CA ILE A 255 -5.83 14.70 -8.27
C ILE A 255 -4.80 13.96 -7.42
N GLU A 256 -4.74 12.64 -7.58
CA GLU A 256 -3.87 11.71 -6.87
C GLU A 256 -3.41 10.63 -7.85
N ALA A 257 -2.15 10.23 -7.74
CA ALA A 257 -1.57 9.07 -8.39
C ALA A 257 -0.85 8.25 -7.32
N HIS A 258 -1.42 7.10 -6.99
CA HIS A 258 -0.91 6.21 -5.95
C HIS A 258 -0.10 5.07 -6.61
N GLY A 259 -0.26 3.83 -6.19
CA GLY A 259 0.30 2.68 -6.89
C GLY A 259 -0.36 2.38 -8.23
N PHE A 260 0.15 1.35 -8.89
CA PHE A 260 -0.28 0.94 -10.22
C PHE A 260 -0.04 -0.56 -10.44
N GLY A 261 -0.47 -1.06 -11.58
CA GLY A 261 -0.03 -2.34 -12.14
C GLY A 261 0.34 -2.14 -13.59
N ILE A 262 1.27 -2.94 -14.13
CA ILE A 262 1.64 -2.86 -15.55
C ILE A 262 1.34 -4.18 -16.25
N SER A 263 0.71 -4.09 -17.43
CA SER A 263 0.45 -5.27 -18.27
C SER A 263 1.75 -6.01 -18.61
N ALA A 264 1.66 -7.31 -18.87
CA ALA A 264 2.85 -8.14 -19.13
C ALA A 264 3.68 -7.66 -20.33
N ASP A 265 3.05 -7.02 -21.32
CA ASP A 265 3.71 -6.44 -22.49
C ASP A 265 4.30 -5.04 -22.25
N GLY A 266 4.09 -4.45 -21.06
CA GLY A 266 4.59 -3.13 -20.68
C GLY A 266 3.83 -1.95 -21.28
N ASN A 267 2.74 -2.17 -22.02
CA ASN A 267 2.06 -1.11 -22.77
C ASN A 267 0.87 -0.47 -22.04
N ARG A 268 0.39 -1.05 -20.95
CA ARG A 268 -0.72 -0.54 -20.14
C ARG A 268 -0.30 -0.35 -18.71
N MET A 269 -0.63 0.81 -18.15
CA MET A 269 -0.54 1.08 -16.73
C MET A 269 -1.96 1.22 -16.16
N TYR A 270 -2.24 0.43 -15.14
CA TYR A 270 -3.46 0.47 -14.34
C TYR A 270 -3.17 1.29 -13.09
N LEU A 271 -3.28 2.61 -13.20
CA LEU A 271 -2.89 3.57 -12.17
C LEU A 271 -4.03 3.80 -11.18
N SER A 272 -3.78 3.50 -9.91
CA SER A 272 -4.70 3.76 -8.82
C SER A 272 -4.90 5.25 -8.58
N ALA A 273 -6.12 5.62 -8.19
CA ALA A 273 -6.54 6.97 -7.87
C ALA A 273 -7.23 7.00 -6.50
N LEU A 274 -7.60 8.19 -6.02
CA LEU A 274 -8.24 8.37 -4.70
C LEU A 274 -9.44 7.45 -4.42
N GLY A 275 -10.18 7.01 -5.44
CA GLY A 275 -11.30 6.09 -5.29
C GLY A 275 -11.62 5.37 -6.59
N GLY A 276 -10.74 4.46 -7.01
CA GLY A 276 -10.77 3.82 -8.31
C GLY A 276 -9.42 3.75 -8.99
N PHE A 277 -9.42 3.61 -10.31
CA PHE A 277 -8.19 3.61 -11.10
C PHE A 277 -8.44 4.12 -12.53
N THR A 278 -7.37 4.47 -13.21
CA THR A 278 -7.35 4.82 -14.63
C THR A 278 -6.39 3.92 -15.39
N VAL A 279 -6.74 3.59 -16.62
CA VAL A 279 -5.89 2.87 -17.56
C VAL A 279 -5.18 3.88 -18.46
N LEU A 280 -3.86 3.77 -18.52
CA LEU A 280 -2.99 4.58 -19.37
C LEU A 280 -2.34 3.71 -20.45
N ASP A 281 -2.33 4.20 -21.70
CA ASP A 281 -1.45 3.68 -22.75
C ASP A 281 -0.07 4.30 -22.58
N ILE A 282 0.89 3.47 -22.14
CA ILE A 282 2.29 3.86 -21.92
C ILE A 282 3.23 3.32 -23.01
N SER A 283 2.68 2.81 -24.11
CA SER A 283 3.46 2.13 -25.16
C SER A 283 4.50 3.03 -25.83
N ALA A 284 4.23 4.33 -25.97
CA ALA A 284 5.20 5.28 -26.52
C ALA A 284 6.43 5.46 -25.59
N VAL A 285 6.21 5.47 -24.28
CA VAL A 285 7.29 5.48 -23.29
C VAL A 285 8.07 4.16 -23.36
N GLN A 286 7.36 3.04 -23.42
CA GLN A 286 7.94 1.69 -23.48
C GLN A 286 8.83 1.50 -24.73
N ARG A 287 8.42 2.03 -25.89
CA ARG A 287 9.21 2.01 -27.14
C ARG A 287 10.34 3.03 -27.21
N ARG A 288 10.46 3.92 -26.21
CA ARG A 288 11.42 5.04 -26.21
C ARG A 288 11.20 6.04 -27.35
N ASP A 289 9.95 6.29 -27.70
CA ASP A 289 9.60 7.27 -28.73
C ASP A 289 10.05 8.69 -28.29
N PRO A 290 10.54 9.54 -29.20
CA PRO A 290 10.78 10.94 -28.90
C PRO A 290 9.48 11.66 -28.52
N ASN A 291 9.50 12.42 -27.41
CA ASN A 291 8.33 13.13 -26.87
C ASN A 291 7.09 12.22 -26.70
N PRO A 292 7.20 11.14 -25.90
CA PRO A 292 6.17 10.13 -25.81
C PRO A 292 4.87 10.74 -25.28
N GLN A 293 3.74 10.33 -25.87
CA GLN A 293 2.41 10.69 -25.40
C GLN A 293 1.82 9.53 -24.62
N VAL A 294 1.22 9.83 -23.47
CA VAL A 294 0.53 8.85 -22.63
C VAL A 294 -0.93 9.24 -22.59
N HIS A 295 -1.80 8.33 -23.03
CA HIS A 295 -3.23 8.59 -23.16
C HIS A 295 -4.00 7.85 -22.07
N HIS A 296 -4.98 8.51 -21.46
CA HIS A 296 -6.00 7.81 -20.68
C HIS A 296 -6.92 7.08 -21.65
N ILE A 297 -7.12 5.78 -21.46
CA ILE A 297 -7.97 4.96 -22.31
C ILE A 297 -9.21 4.43 -21.59
N GLY A 298 -9.17 4.34 -20.27
CA GLY A 298 -10.32 3.90 -19.46
C GLY A 298 -10.22 4.37 -18.01
N ARG A 299 -11.37 4.46 -17.33
CA ARG A 299 -11.48 4.88 -15.92
C ARG A 299 -12.63 4.17 -15.24
N VAL A 300 -12.38 3.69 -14.02
CA VAL A 300 -13.42 3.20 -13.13
C VAL A 300 -13.24 3.83 -11.77
N PHE A 301 -14.28 4.49 -11.28
CA PHE A 301 -14.32 5.06 -9.93
C PHE A 301 -15.36 4.35 -9.08
N TRP A 302 -15.09 4.25 -7.77
CA TRP A 302 -15.99 3.66 -6.82
C TRP A 302 -16.11 4.45 -5.54
N THR A 303 -17.18 4.18 -4.80
CA THR A 303 -17.40 4.75 -3.47
C THR A 303 -17.16 3.75 -2.35
N ASP A 304 -16.91 2.49 -2.68
CA ASP A 304 -16.64 1.40 -1.74
C ASP A 304 -15.14 1.28 -1.45
N GLY A 305 -14.62 2.19 -0.63
CA GLY A 305 -13.18 2.35 -0.41
C GLY A 305 -12.63 3.64 -1.00
N TRP A 306 -11.43 4.00 -0.59
CA TRP A 306 -10.66 5.15 -1.09
C TRP A 306 -9.16 4.91 -0.85
N ALA A 307 -8.30 5.82 -1.30
CA ALA A 307 -6.86 5.63 -1.33
C ALA A 307 -6.53 4.28 -1.96
N THR A 308 -6.94 4.10 -3.22
CA THR A 308 -6.70 2.85 -3.93
C THR A 308 -5.18 2.66 -4.04
N GLN A 309 -4.67 1.53 -3.56
CA GLN A 309 -3.25 1.27 -3.41
C GLN A 309 -2.61 0.94 -4.76
N HIS A 310 -2.67 -0.33 -5.14
CA HIS A 310 -1.98 -0.87 -6.31
C HIS A 310 -2.87 -1.88 -7.02
N SER A 311 -2.45 -2.28 -8.23
CA SER A 311 -3.18 -3.24 -9.05
C SER A 311 -2.27 -4.41 -9.47
N VAL A 312 -2.76 -5.64 -9.33
CA VAL A 312 -2.05 -6.88 -9.68
C VAL A 312 -2.70 -7.48 -10.94
N PRO A 313 -2.07 -7.39 -12.12
CA PRO A 313 -2.62 -7.96 -13.35
C PRO A 313 -2.44 -9.47 -13.42
N VAL A 314 -3.55 -10.19 -13.63
CA VAL A 314 -3.62 -11.65 -13.71
C VAL A 314 -4.47 -12.09 -14.91
N THR A 315 -4.43 -13.36 -15.26
CA THR A 315 -5.34 -13.95 -16.26
C THR A 315 -6.05 -15.19 -15.73
N TYR A 316 -7.29 -15.39 -16.15
CA TYR A 316 -8.05 -16.63 -15.95
C TYR A 316 -8.44 -17.18 -17.31
N ASP A 317 -7.92 -18.35 -17.67
CA ASP A 317 -8.14 -19.00 -18.97
C ASP A 317 -7.89 -18.04 -20.16
N GLY A 318 -6.84 -17.21 -20.04
CA GLY A 318 -6.45 -16.21 -21.04
C GLY A 318 -7.26 -14.91 -21.03
N LYS A 319 -8.29 -14.81 -20.18
CA LYS A 319 -9.06 -13.57 -19.99
C LYS A 319 -8.38 -12.68 -18.93
N PRO A 320 -8.11 -11.40 -19.22
CA PRO A 320 -7.35 -10.54 -18.31
C PRO A 320 -8.22 -9.95 -17.19
N TYR A 321 -7.62 -9.87 -15.99
CA TYR A 321 -8.22 -9.30 -14.80
C TYR A 321 -7.20 -8.50 -13.98
N LEU A 322 -7.68 -7.66 -13.07
CA LEU A 322 -6.88 -6.96 -12.07
C LEU A 322 -7.42 -7.25 -10.67
N TYR A 323 -6.53 -7.60 -9.74
CA TYR A 323 -6.81 -7.41 -8.32
C TYR A 323 -6.36 -6.01 -7.91
N THR A 324 -7.28 -5.15 -7.50
CA THR A 324 -6.98 -3.79 -7.06
C THR A 324 -7.36 -3.63 -5.60
N VAL A 325 -6.44 -3.08 -4.80
CA VAL A 325 -6.55 -3.01 -3.35
C VAL A 325 -6.89 -1.59 -2.90
N ASP A 326 -7.79 -1.40 -1.94
CA ASP A 326 -8.00 -0.11 -1.28
C ASP A 326 -7.39 -0.11 0.12
N GLU A 327 -6.59 0.93 0.42
CA GLU A 327 -5.99 1.18 1.74
C GLU A 327 -6.90 2.00 2.66
N GLY A 328 -7.90 2.68 2.11
CA GLY A 328 -8.84 3.52 2.84
C GLY A 328 -10.26 2.98 2.85
N GLY A 329 -10.97 3.23 3.96
CA GLY A 329 -12.42 3.02 4.08
C GLY A 329 -12.84 1.55 3.99
N SER A 330 -11.90 0.62 4.11
CA SER A 330 -12.06 -0.82 3.95
C SER A 330 -12.94 -1.18 2.75
N GLY A 331 -12.51 -0.68 1.60
CA GLY A 331 -12.98 -1.09 0.27
C GLY A 331 -12.48 -2.46 -0.17
N GLY A 332 -11.64 -3.10 0.65
CA GLY A 332 -11.12 -4.45 0.45
C GLY A 332 -10.34 -4.58 -0.85
N VAL A 333 -10.35 -5.79 -1.40
CA VAL A 333 -9.76 -6.07 -2.71
C VAL A 333 -10.86 -6.25 -3.73
N LYS A 334 -10.73 -5.64 -4.91
CA LYS A 334 -11.65 -5.81 -6.04
C LYS A 334 -10.99 -6.63 -7.12
N LEU A 335 -11.73 -7.57 -7.69
CA LEU A 335 -11.38 -8.21 -8.95
C LEU A 335 -12.07 -7.44 -10.07
N ILE A 336 -11.32 -6.97 -11.06
CA ILE A 336 -11.83 -6.16 -12.17
C ILE A 336 -11.57 -6.91 -13.47
N ASP A 337 -12.61 -7.09 -14.27
CA ASP A 337 -12.51 -7.56 -15.65
C ASP A 337 -11.98 -6.43 -16.53
N ILE A 338 -10.82 -6.67 -17.16
CA ILE A 338 -10.14 -5.74 -18.08
C ILE A 338 -10.04 -6.32 -19.49
N SER A 339 -10.98 -7.18 -19.89
CA SER A 339 -11.07 -7.66 -21.28
C SER A 339 -11.25 -6.54 -22.29
N ASP A 340 -11.78 -5.41 -21.82
CA ASP A 340 -11.83 -4.14 -22.53
C ASP A 340 -11.26 -3.06 -21.59
N ASP A 341 -10.02 -2.64 -21.86
CA ASP A 341 -9.31 -1.60 -21.10
C ASP A 341 -10.07 -0.25 -21.09
N THR A 342 -10.95 -0.01 -22.07
CA THR A 342 -11.75 1.22 -22.15
C THR A 342 -13.00 1.18 -21.29
N ALA A 343 -13.39 -0.02 -20.86
CA ALA A 343 -14.60 -0.25 -20.09
C ALA A 343 -14.40 -1.31 -18.98
N PRO A 344 -13.45 -1.12 -18.03
CA PRO A 344 -13.22 -2.11 -16.98
C PRO A 344 -14.44 -2.28 -16.06
N LYS A 345 -14.63 -3.48 -15.51
CA LYS A 345 -15.82 -3.80 -14.68
C LYS A 345 -15.47 -4.57 -13.43
N VAL A 346 -15.95 -4.11 -12.28
CA VAL A 346 -15.80 -4.84 -11.01
C VAL A 346 -16.58 -6.16 -11.09
N ALA A 347 -15.87 -7.27 -10.98
CA ALA A 347 -16.41 -8.63 -11.09
C ALA A 347 -16.61 -9.32 -9.73
N ALA A 348 -15.74 -9.04 -8.75
CA ALA A 348 -15.84 -9.57 -7.39
C ALA A 348 -15.19 -8.63 -6.37
N LYS A 349 -15.47 -8.90 -5.08
CA LYS A 349 -14.90 -8.18 -3.93
C LYS A 349 -14.46 -9.17 -2.87
N ILE A 350 -13.34 -8.87 -2.21
CA ILE A 350 -12.84 -9.57 -1.04
C ILE A 350 -12.91 -8.60 0.13
N LYS A 351 -13.70 -8.95 1.14
CA LYS A 351 -13.81 -8.22 2.40
C LYS A 351 -13.80 -9.21 3.55
N LEU A 352 -13.21 -8.80 4.68
CA LEU A 352 -13.38 -9.48 5.95
C LEU A 352 -14.66 -8.99 6.63
N GLU A 353 -15.18 -9.76 7.59
CA GLU A 353 -16.38 -9.36 8.36
C GLU A 353 -16.20 -7.97 9.02
N ILE A 354 -15.03 -7.68 9.60
CA ILE A 354 -14.73 -6.39 10.25
C ILE A 354 -14.78 -5.17 9.28
N ASN A 355 -14.78 -5.43 7.97
CA ASN A 355 -14.84 -4.39 6.93
C ASN A 355 -16.26 -4.09 6.44
N LEU A 356 -17.25 -4.87 6.88
CA LEU A 356 -18.61 -4.69 6.43
C LEU A 356 -19.24 -3.43 7.06
N PRO A 357 -20.13 -2.72 6.35
CA PRO A 357 -20.78 -1.52 6.86
C PRO A 357 -21.45 -1.69 8.23
N GLN A 358 -22.09 -2.84 8.47
CA GLN A 358 -22.76 -3.16 9.74
C GLN A 358 -21.82 -3.43 10.92
N ASN A 359 -20.51 -3.52 10.69
CA ASN A 359 -19.51 -3.82 11.72
C ASN A 359 -18.54 -2.64 11.95
N GLN A 360 -18.83 -1.46 11.38
CA GLN A 360 -17.94 -0.30 11.47
C GLN A 360 -17.85 0.29 12.89
N ASP A 361 -18.87 0.07 13.73
CA ASP A 361 -18.85 0.40 15.16
C ASP A 361 -17.84 -0.45 15.93
N ALA A 362 -17.89 -1.78 15.77
CA ALA A 362 -16.91 -2.68 16.34
C ALA A 362 -15.49 -2.40 15.83
N ASN A 363 -15.35 -2.11 14.52
CA ASN A 363 -14.08 -1.69 13.91
C ASN A 363 -13.50 -0.46 14.62
N ILE A 364 -14.29 0.62 14.74
CA ILE A 364 -13.85 1.84 15.43
C ILE A 364 -13.56 1.56 16.90
N GLY A 365 -14.40 0.79 17.58
CA GLY A 365 -14.24 0.45 18.98
C GLY A 365 -12.95 -0.32 19.28
N SER A 366 -12.59 -1.28 18.40
CA SER A 366 -11.37 -2.08 18.51
C SER A 366 -10.11 -1.33 18.07
N SER A 367 -10.18 -0.61 16.95
CA SER A 367 -9.03 0.10 16.38
C SER A 367 -8.63 1.37 17.13
N MET A 368 -9.48 1.88 18.04
CA MET A 368 -9.17 3.10 18.79
C MET A 368 -7.89 2.99 19.60
N GLY A 369 -7.06 4.02 19.54
CA GLY A 369 -5.70 4.01 20.05
C GLY A 369 -4.69 3.30 19.14
N GLY A 370 -5.08 2.66 18.04
CA GLY A 370 -4.19 1.92 17.13
C GLY A 370 -3.70 2.72 15.92
N SER A 371 -3.87 4.05 15.93
CA SER A 371 -3.43 5.00 14.92
C SER A 371 -4.31 5.14 13.66
N ALA A 372 -3.79 5.80 12.62
CA ALA A 372 -4.53 6.35 11.48
C ALA A 372 -5.17 5.27 10.60
N PHE A 373 -4.55 4.09 10.54
CA PHE A 373 -5.04 2.91 9.85
C PHE A 373 -5.60 1.90 10.84
N ALA A 374 -6.59 1.11 10.40
CA ALA A 374 -7.24 0.10 11.19
C ALA A 374 -7.16 -1.27 10.51
N TYR A 375 -8.24 -1.68 9.84
CA TYR A 375 -8.45 -3.03 9.35
C TYR A 375 -8.57 -3.07 7.83
N GLU A 376 -7.84 -2.20 7.14
CA GLU A 376 -7.89 -2.09 5.69
C GLU A 376 -6.90 -3.08 5.05
N SER A 377 -7.15 -3.44 3.80
CA SER A 377 -6.18 -4.13 2.96
C SER A 377 -5.12 -3.13 2.50
N HIS A 378 -3.89 -3.55 2.21
CA HIS A 378 -2.86 -2.63 1.69
C HIS A 378 -2.22 -3.17 0.42
N TYR A 379 -1.29 -4.12 0.55
CA TYR A 379 -0.73 -4.82 -0.60
C TYR A 379 -1.21 -6.26 -0.64
N CYS A 380 -1.26 -6.78 -1.86
CA CYS A 380 -1.54 -8.18 -2.14
C CYS A 380 -0.58 -8.68 -3.21
N ALA A 381 -0.27 -9.98 -3.19
CA ALA A 381 0.43 -10.65 -4.26
C ALA A 381 -0.31 -11.93 -4.64
N ALA A 382 -0.44 -12.16 -5.94
CA ALA A 382 -0.89 -13.42 -6.49
C ALA A 382 0.30 -14.39 -6.57
N ASP A 383 0.04 -15.68 -6.40
CA ASP A 383 1.08 -16.71 -6.45
C ASP A 383 1.65 -16.96 -7.84
N ARG A 384 0.92 -16.56 -8.89
CA ARG A 384 1.35 -16.51 -10.29
C ARG A 384 0.45 -15.58 -11.10
N ARG A 385 0.89 -15.22 -12.31
CA ARG A 385 0.12 -14.35 -13.21
C ARG A 385 -1.05 -15.08 -13.86
N ASP A 386 -0.78 -16.26 -14.41
CA ASP A 386 -1.72 -17.00 -15.24
C ASP A 386 -2.40 -18.08 -14.40
N ASN A 387 -3.75 -18.03 -14.35
CA ASN A 387 -4.58 -18.88 -13.52
C ASN A 387 -4.11 -18.93 -12.05
N PRO A 388 -4.01 -17.78 -11.36
CA PRO A 388 -3.56 -17.75 -9.97
C PRO A 388 -4.42 -18.66 -9.09
N THR A 389 -3.80 -19.28 -8.10
CA THR A 389 -4.50 -20.17 -7.17
C THR A 389 -4.73 -19.54 -5.82
N ALA A 390 -3.83 -18.63 -5.41
CA ALA A 390 -3.92 -17.95 -4.12
C ALA A 390 -3.51 -16.48 -4.22
N LEU A 391 -4.15 -15.67 -3.36
CA LEU A 391 -3.83 -14.26 -3.15
C LEU A 391 -3.47 -14.06 -1.67
N ALA A 392 -2.27 -13.55 -1.40
CA ALA A 392 -1.84 -13.21 -0.05
C ALA A 392 -1.80 -11.69 0.10
N CYS A 393 -2.36 -11.16 1.17
CA CYS A 393 -2.48 -9.73 1.41
C CYS A 393 -1.98 -9.35 2.80
N GLY A 394 -1.26 -8.23 2.87
CA GLY A 394 -1.13 -7.44 4.08
C GLY A 394 -2.44 -6.71 4.35
N TRP A 395 -3.01 -6.91 5.53
CA TRP A 395 -4.31 -6.39 5.92
C TRP A 395 -4.21 -5.59 7.23
N ILE A 396 -3.16 -4.75 7.32
CA ILE A 396 -2.89 -3.81 8.41
C ILE A 396 -3.06 -4.52 9.78
N SER A 397 -4.02 -4.13 10.61
CA SER A 397 -4.23 -4.70 11.96
C SER A 397 -4.83 -6.11 11.94
N SER A 398 -5.38 -6.53 10.80
CA SER A 398 -5.84 -7.89 10.56
C SER A 398 -4.68 -8.84 10.20
N GLY A 399 -3.43 -8.36 10.13
CA GLY A 399 -2.27 -9.21 9.84
C GLY A 399 -2.18 -9.63 8.38
N ILE A 400 -1.58 -10.81 8.13
CA ILE A 400 -1.45 -11.40 6.79
C ILE A 400 -2.62 -12.36 6.54
N ARG A 401 -3.29 -12.19 5.40
CA ARG A 401 -4.49 -12.93 4.98
C ARG A 401 -4.23 -13.65 3.67
N VAL A 402 -4.67 -14.90 3.56
CA VAL A 402 -4.48 -15.71 2.35
C VAL A 402 -5.83 -16.24 1.87
N PHE A 403 -6.11 -16.05 0.59
CA PHE A 403 -7.37 -16.41 -0.05
C PHE A 403 -7.15 -17.42 -1.17
N ASP A 404 -8.02 -18.41 -1.25
CA ASP A 404 -8.15 -19.30 -2.41
C ASP A 404 -8.94 -18.55 -3.49
N ILE A 405 -8.29 -18.35 -4.64
CA ILE A 405 -8.83 -17.57 -5.76
C ILE A 405 -8.88 -18.37 -7.06
N ARG A 406 -8.81 -19.70 -6.99
CA ARG A 406 -8.89 -20.56 -8.21
C ARG A 406 -10.16 -20.32 -8.99
N ASP A 407 -11.28 -20.12 -8.29
CA ASP A 407 -12.53 -19.65 -8.87
C ASP A 407 -12.79 -18.21 -8.43
N PRO A 408 -12.70 -17.22 -9.34
CA PRO A 408 -12.93 -15.81 -9.02
C PRO A 408 -14.37 -15.51 -8.54
N ARG A 409 -15.31 -16.45 -8.68
CA ARG A 409 -16.69 -16.33 -8.19
C ARG A 409 -16.91 -16.97 -6.81
N ALA A 410 -15.93 -17.71 -6.30
CA ALA A 410 -16.04 -18.46 -5.05
C ALA A 410 -14.79 -18.27 -4.17
N ILE A 411 -14.36 -17.02 -4.02
CA ILE A 411 -13.20 -16.65 -3.22
C ILE A 411 -13.49 -16.90 -1.73
N ARG A 412 -12.52 -17.49 -1.02
CA ARG A 412 -12.59 -17.75 0.43
C ARG A 412 -11.24 -17.58 1.10
N GLU A 413 -11.25 -17.21 2.38
CA GLU A 413 -10.03 -17.20 3.19
C GLU A 413 -9.61 -18.65 3.52
N ILE A 414 -8.31 -18.94 3.45
CA ILE A 414 -7.75 -20.28 3.74
C ILE A 414 -6.73 -20.28 4.87
N ALA A 415 -6.07 -19.14 5.11
CA ALA A 415 -5.09 -18.99 6.18
C ALA A 415 -4.94 -17.53 6.59
N TYR A 416 -4.48 -17.30 7.82
CA TYR A 416 -4.06 -15.99 8.29
C TYR A 416 -3.05 -16.08 9.42
N TYR A 417 -2.26 -15.01 9.58
CA TYR A 417 -1.32 -14.83 10.67
C TYR A 417 -1.32 -13.37 11.09
N ASN A 418 -1.69 -13.13 12.34
CA ASN A 418 -1.59 -11.83 12.98
C ASN A 418 -0.44 -11.90 14.00
N PRO A 419 0.68 -11.19 13.76
CA PRO A 419 1.85 -11.32 14.60
C PRO A 419 1.56 -10.85 16.04
N PRO A 420 2.31 -11.36 17.03
CA PRO A 420 2.25 -10.86 18.39
C PRO A 420 2.37 -9.33 18.47
N ALA A 421 1.39 -8.68 19.08
CA ALA A 421 1.43 -7.24 19.30
C ALA A 421 2.62 -6.83 20.17
N ARG A 422 3.22 -5.67 19.89
CA ARG A 422 4.42 -5.15 20.58
C ARG A 422 4.07 -4.13 21.65
N THR A 423 2.91 -4.27 22.30
CA THR A 423 2.34 -3.32 23.27
C THR A 423 3.38 -2.74 24.22
N GLY A 424 3.46 -1.41 24.29
CA GLY A 424 4.37 -0.68 25.18
C GLY A 424 5.81 -0.55 24.68
N GLN A 425 6.13 -1.02 23.46
CA GLN A 425 7.48 -0.98 22.91
C GLN A 425 7.71 0.15 21.89
N ASN A 426 6.80 1.13 21.78
CA ASN A 426 6.83 2.20 20.77
C ASN A 426 8.21 2.89 20.65
N LEU A 427 8.83 3.22 21.79
CA LEU A 427 10.14 3.90 21.86
C LEU A 427 11.33 3.05 21.38
N SER A 428 11.12 1.80 21.00
CA SER A 428 12.18 0.92 20.46
C SER A 428 12.00 0.60 18.98
N LEU A 429 10.89 1.04 18.39
CA LEU A 429 10.45 0.70 17.04
C LEU A 429 10.58 1.91 16.10
N TRP A 430 11.79 2.45 15.99
CA TRP A 430 12.04 3.69 15.23
C TRP A 430 11.88 3.55 13.72
N ASN A 431 11.88 2.34 13.17
CA ASN A 431 11.57 2.15 11.74
C ASN A 431 10.10 1.77 11.51
N SER A 432 9.30 1.63 12.58
CA SER A 432 7.88 1.27 12.47
C SER A 432 7.02 2.50 12.18
N PRO A 433 6.34 2.57 11.02
CA PRO A 433 5.33 3.59 10.77
C PRO A 433 4.19 3.49 11.78
N HIS A 434 3.82 2.30 12.25
CA HIS A 434 2.78 2.13 13.27
C HIS A 434 3.17 2.80 14.58
N ALA A 435 4.37 2.53 15.09
CA ALA A 435 4.83 3.12 16.35
C ALA A 435 5.00 4.65 16.27
N LEU A 436 5.41 5.18 15.11
CA LEU A 436 5.65 6.62 14.90
C LEU A 436 4.38 7.40 14.53
N ALA A 437 3.49 6.83 13.71
CA ALA A 437 2.18 7.42 13.38
C ALA A 437 1.21 7.34 14.56
N SER A 438 1.44 6.43 15.52
CA SER A 438 0.66 6.31 16.76
C SER A 438 0.57 7.58 17.60
N ILE A 439 1.27 8.67 17.28
CA ILE A 439 0.99 9.98 17.91
C ILE A 439 -0.49 10.37 17.73
N ILE A 440 -1.10 9.99 16.60
CA ILE A 440 -2.55 10.05 16.36
C ILE A 440 -3.13 8.70 16.78
N GLY A 441 -4.18 8.67 17.60
CA GLY A 441 -4.84 7.43 18.05
C GLY A 441 -6.17 7.12 17.38
N VAL A 442 -6.56 7.89 16.35
CA VAL A 442 -7.88 7.81 15.69
C VAL A 442 -7.71 7.21 14.28
N PRO A 443 -8.61 6.33 13.80
CA PRO A 443 -8.48 5.56 12.56
C PRO A 443 -9.06 6.41 11.44
N LEU A 444 -8.28 7.41 11.03
CA LEU A 444 -8.70 8.42 10.07
C LEU A 444 -9.05 7.80 8.71
N MET A 445 -8.42 6.70 8.34
CA MET A 445 -8.68 6.01 7.07
C MET A 445 -10.07 5.38 6.99
N ASN A 446 -10.70 5.10 8.14
CA ASN A 446 -12.06 4.54 8.22
C ASN A 446 -13.15 5.60 8.21
N THR A 447 -12.80 6.89 8.25
CA THR A 447 -13.79 7.95 8.43
C THR A 447 -14.89 7.97 7.36
N PRO A 448 -14.62 7.73 6.05
CA PRO A 448 -15.70 7.71 5.07
C PRO A 448 -16.64 6.51 5.21
N SER A 449 -16.12 5.32 5.56
CA SER A 449 -16.93 4.11 5.74
C SER A 449 -17.78 4.18 7.01
N ALA A 450 -17.23 4.72 8.09
CA ALA A 450 -17.96 5.00 9.32
C ALA A 450 -19.08 6.03 9.09
N ALA A 451 -18.79 7.13 8.38
CA ALA A 451 -19.79 8.14 8.05
C ALA A 451 -20.94 7.55 7.20
N ARG A 452 -20.61 6.68 6.23
CA ARG A 452 -21.63 5.93 5.48
C ARG A 452 -22.49 5.05 6.39
N ALA A 453 -21.86 4.25 7.26
CA ALA A 453 -22.60 3.36 8.17
C ALA A 453 -23.57 4.15 9.07
N VAL A 454 -23.18 5.34 9.53
CA VAL A 454 -24.07 6.25 10.28
C VAL A 454 -25.24 6.72 9.41
N LEU A 455 -24.98 7.17 8.18
CA LEU A 455 -26.02 7.63 7.24
C LEU A 455 -27.00 6.53 6.85
N GLU A 456 -26.54 5.28 6.80
CA GLU A 456 -27.35 4.10 6.49
C GLU A 456 -28.06 3.50 7.72
N GLY A 457 -27.83 4.06 8.92
CA GLY A 457 -28.41 3.55 10.17
C GLY A 457 -27.85 2.20 10.63
N GLN A 458 -26.63 1.87 10.20
CA GLN A 458 -25.93 0.61 10.50
C GLN A 458 -24.84 0.76 11.57
N PHE A 459 -24.66 1.96 12.10
CA PHE A 459 -23.67 2.25 13.13
C PHE A 459 -24.35 2.42 14.48
N ASN A 460 -23.99 1.59 15.47
CA ASN A 460 -24.41 1.78 16.85
C ASN A 460 -23.31 2.50 17.65
N PRO A 461 -23.53 3.76 18.08
CA PRO A 461 -22.54 4.48 18.87
C PRO A 461 -22.16 3.79 20.18
N LEU A 462 -23.06 3.02 20.79
CA LEU A 462 -22.78 2.30 22.03
C LEU A 462 -21.77 1.17 21.83
N ASP A 463 -21.77 0.52 20.68
CA ASP A 463 -20.84 -0.57 20.37
C ASP A 463 -19.45 -0.05 19.97
N ALA A 464 -19.37 1.21 19.50
CA ALA A 464 -18.12 1.92 19.28
C ALA A 464 -17.49 2.48 20.58
N LEU A 465 -18.26 2.58 21.67
CA LEU A 465 -17.78 3.03 22.97
C LEU A 465 -17.13 1.88 23.73
N THR A 466 -15.80 1.84 23.71
CA THR A 466 -14.98 0.85 24.41
C THR A 466 -14.10 1.55 25.44
N PRO A 467 -13.40 0.82 26.34
CA PRO A 467 -12.39 1.43 27.21
C PRO A 467 -11.28 2.16 26.43
N ARG A 468 -11.17 1.92 25.12
CA ARG A 468 -10.19 2.50 24.21
C ARG A 468 -10.63 3.83 23.62
N THR A 469 -11.91 4.22 23.68
CA THR A 469 -12.44 5.45 23.03
C THR A 469 -11.68 6.72 23.43
N GLY A 470 -11.16 6.80 24.65
CA GLY A 470 -10.37 7.94 25.12
C GLY A 470 -8.92 8.00 24.62
N LYS A 471 -8.43 6.96 23.94
CA LYS A 471 -7.03 6.84 23.47
C LYS A 471 -6.81 7.61 22.15
N LEU A 472 -6.96 8.94 22.20
CA LEU A 472 -6.90 9.80 21.02
C LEU A 472 -5.48 10.18 20.59
N ALA A 473 -4.50 10.04 21.47
CA ALA A 473 -3.11 10.37 21.24
C ALA A 473 -2.19 9.37 21.96
N PHE A 474 -0.95 9.27 21.50
CA PHE A 474 0.03 8.30 22.02
C PHE A 474 -0.52 6.86 21.98
N GLY A 475 -1.03 6.52 20.80
CA GLY A 475 -1.55 5.22 20.44
C GLY A 475 -0.67 4.05 20.84
N ASP A 476 -1.33 2.92 21.05
CA ASP A 476 -0.71 1.68 21.46
C ASP A 476 -0.41 0.80 20.25
N VAL A 477 0.77 0.17 20.26
CA VAL A 477 1.13 -0.91 19.31
C VAL A 477 0.50 -2.23 19.78
N SER A 478 -0.83 -2.19 20.01
CA SER A 478 -1.63 -3.32 20.51
C SER A 478 -2.08 -4.28 19.40
N THR A 479 -1.78 -3.91 18.16
CA THR A 479 -1.73 -4.74 16.94
C THR A 479 -0.41 -4.45 16.24
N ASP A 480 -0.23 -5.00 15.05
CA ASP A 480 0.85 -4.63 14.13
C ASP A 480 0.23 -4.19 12.80
N TRP A 481 0.87 -3.27 12.08
CA TRP A 481 0.46 -2.87 10.74
C TRP A 481 1.24 -3.68 9.70
N CYS A 482 0.56 -4.67 9.13
CA CYS A 482 1.10 -5.48 8.05
C CYS A 482 0.77 -4.87 6.68
N PHE A 483 1.65 -4.00 6.21
CA PHE A 483 1.50 -3.27 4.95
C PHE A 483 2.20 -3.94 3.76
N SER A 484 3.34 -4.59 3.98
CA SER A 484 4.18 -5.05 2.87
C SER A 484 3.50 -6.13 2.02
N PRO A 485 3.78 -6.21 0.71
CA PRO A 485 3.34 -7.32 -0.11
C PRO A 485 3.98 -8.63 0.37
N PRO A 486 3.17 -9.68 0.66
CA PRO A 486 3.72 -11.01 0.86
C PRO A 486 4.33 -11.53 -0.45
N GLU A 487 5.55 -12.07 -0.42
CA GLU A 487 6.16 -12.76 -1.57
C GLU A 487 6.01 -14.27 -1.41
N TRP A 488 5.47 -14.93 -2.44
CA TRP A 488 5.30 -16.39 -2.48
C TRP A 488 6.60 -17.14 -2.75
N ARG A 489 6.92 -18.12 -1.90
CA ARG A 489 8.10 -19.00 -2.01
C ARG A 489 7.78 -20.43 -1.64
N GLY A 490 7.33 -21.22 -2.62
CA GLY A 490 6.70 -22.50 -2.35
C GLY A 490 5.50 -22.29 -1.42
N SER A 491 5.49 -22.97 -0.28
CA SER A 491 4.45 -22.79 0.75
C SER A 491 4.82 -21.75 1.81
N GLN A 492 5.87 -20.97 1.60
CA GLN A 492 6.28 -19.88 2.49
C GLN A 492 5.88 -18.52 1.93
N LEU A 493 5.68 -17.57 2.83
CA LEU A 493 5.53 -16.15 2.54
C LEU A 493 6.65 -15.37 3.20
N TYR A 494 7.36 -14.57 2.40
CA TYR A 494 8.28 -13.56 2.90
C TYR A 494 7.54 -12.24 3.00
N VAL A 495 7.51 -11.64 4.19
CA VAL A 495 6.68 -10.46 4.44
C VAL A 495 7.22 -9.67 5.62
N ALA A 496 6.94 -8.38 5.67
CA ALA A 496 7.18 -7.52 6.82
C ALA A 496 5.90 -6.92 7.40
N CYS A 497 5.86 -6.82 8.72
CA CYS A 497 4.92 -5.94 9.42
C CYS A 497 5.71 -4.86 10.16
N SER A 498 5.07 -3.73 10.42
CA SER A 498 5.70 -2.50 10.88
C SER A 498 6.45 -2.69 12.20
N ASP A 499 5.88 -3.41 13.15
CA ASP A 499 6.44 -3.60 14.50
C ASP A 499 7.29 -4.87 14.63
N ASN A 500 6.85 -5.96 14.01
CA ASN A 500 7.54 -7.25 14.06
C ASN A 500 8.61 -7.42 12.98
N GLY A 501 8.81 -6.43 12.10
CA GLY A 501 9.82 -6.45 11.05
C GLY A 501 9.61 -7.59 10.05
N PHE A 502 10.70 -8.13 9.53
CA PHE A 502 10.68 -9.22 8.55
C PHE A 502 10.26 -10.54 9.19
N MET A 503 9.44 -11.31 8.48
CA MET A 503 8.95 -12.62 8.87
C MET A 503 8.93 -13.57 7.68
N VAL A 504 9.25 -14.83 7.97
CA VAL A 504 8.98 -15.97 7.11
C VAL A 504 7.82 -16.75 7.73
N LEU A 505 6.72 -16.83 6.99
CA LEU A 505 5.51 -17.54 7.41
C LEU A 505 5.33 -18.80 6.56
N GLN A 506 4.93 -19.91 7.16
CA GLN A 506 4.69 -21.18 6.49
C GLN A 506 3.19 -21.46 6.44
N LEU A 507 2.64 -21.75 5.26
CA LEU A 507 1.30 -22.28 5.12
C LEU A 507 1.28 -23.76 5.53
N ASP A 508 0.36 -24.10 6.42
CA ASP A 508 0.25 -25.42 7.06
C ASP A 508 -1.04 -26.14 6.63
N ASN A 509 -1.20 -27.39 7.09
CA ASN A 509 -2.43 -28.19 6.96
C ASN A 509 -2.90 -28.40 5.51
N ASP A 510 -1.98 -28.38 4.55
CA ASP A 510 -2.22 -28.62 3.12
C ASP A 510 -3.31 -27.73 2.50
N VAL A 511 -3.59 -26.56 3.10
CA VAL A 511 -4.59 -25.63 2.58
C VAL A 511 -4.17 -24.95 1.28
N TYR A 512 -2.87 -25.02 0.98
CA TYR A 512 -2.25 -24.49 -0.22
C TYR A 512 -1.24 -25.51 -0.78
N SER A 513 -1.24 -25.67 -2.10
CA SER A 513 -0.27 -26.49 -2.84
C SER A 513 0.41 -25.59 -3.86
N PRO A 514 1.73 -25.33 -3.72
CA PRO A 514 2.43 -24.45 -4.64
C PRO A 514 2.35 -24.98 -6.07
N PRO A 515 1.95 -24.15 -7.04
CA PRO A 515 1.97 -24.55 -8.43
C PRO A 515 3.41 -24.70 -8.95
N ALA A 516 3.61 -25.55 -9.95
CA ALA A 516 4.95 -25.81 -10.50
C ALA A 516 5.57 -24.58 -11.19
N ASP A 517 4.73 -23.66 -11.67
CA ASP A 517 5.05 -22.40 -12.31
C ASP A 517 4.80 -21.21 -11.37
N GLN A 518 4.92 -21.40 -10.05
CA GLN A 518 4.78 -20.31 -9.09
C GLN A 518 5.79 -19.20 -9.37
N GLU A 519 5.28 -17.97 -9.49
CA GLU A 519 6.05 -16.75 -9.66
C GLU A 519 5.27 -15.64 -8.96
N SER A 520 5.69 -15.21 -7.78
CA SER A 520 4.98 -14.19 -7.01
C SER A 520 4.80 -12.91 -7.84
N ILE A 521 3.55 -12.48 -8.07
CA ILE A 521 3.23 -11.26 -8.81
C ILE A 521 2.58 -10.24 -7.88
N VAL A 522 3.13 -9.03 -7.88
CA VAL A 522 2.63 -7.85 -7.17
C VAL A 522 2.45 -6.71 -8.17
N GLY A 523 1.70 -5.67 -7.81
CA GLY A 523 1.64 -4.42 -8.56
C GLY A 523 2.93 -3.61 -8.45
N SER A 524 2.82 -2.29 -8.58
CA SER A 524 3.91 -1.34 -8.45
C SER A 524 4.75 -1.65 -7.26
#